data_AF-A0A840CWP8-F1
#
_entry.id   AF-A0A840CWP8-F1
#
_cell.length_a   1.000
_cell.length_b   1.000
_cell.length_c   1.000
_cell.angle_alpha   90.00
_cell.angle_beta   90.00
_cell.angle_gamma   90.00
#
_symmetry.space_group_name_H-M   'P 1'
#
loop_
_entity.id
_entity.type
_entity.pdbx_description
1 polymer ?
#
loop_
_entity_poly.entity_id
_entity_poly.type
_entity_poly.pdbx_seq_one_letter_code
_entity_poly.pdbx_strand_id
1 'polypeptide(L)'
;MNTARDLIIYYFSGTGNSKQVALWWAEATLKKGIAARVVDITTVTNPNSLEINSDSLMLIVSPTHGFNYPPVTIRFIRRLPRGKNLVVLANTRAGLKIGRFITPGLSGITFMLSAILLLSKGYKLGGLISFDMPSNWLSIHPALSAESANYIFHSMQQKVQRYADKLFDGQSVFPALRDLIQDLLISPVAIGYYLAGRFFLAKSFYASNACTSCGLCEKNCPLHAIKKSRKRPYWTFRCESCMKCMNSCPQEAIQTTHGLWVLLFGLTFLIMGLLQPILADYYRTFAGKLALFTLILLALVAILYPIQYVLIKNRRINAAITYMSLTFYKFWGRYRCK
;
A
#
# COMPACT_ATOMS: atom_id res chain seq x y z
N MET A 1 -11.05 23.29 22.22
CA MET A 1 -9.79 22.55 21.97
C MET A 1 -8.67 23.57 21.96
N ASN A 2 -7.59 23.38 22.73
CA ASN A 2 -6.42 24.27 22.65
C ASN A 2 -5.91 24.28 21.21
N THR A 3 -5.65 25.45 20.66
CA THR A 3 -5.05 25.63 19.34
C THR A 3 -3.72 24.89 19.30
N ALA A 4 -3.59 23.93 18.38
CA ALA A 4 -2.37 23.14 18.25
C ALA A 4 -1.20 24.07 17.90
N ARG A 5 -0.06 23.88 18.58
CA ARG A 5 1.12 24.74 18.41
C ARG A 5 1.78 24.57 17.04
N ASP A 6 1.76 23.34 16.54
CA ASP A 6 2.34 22.92 15.27
C ASP A 6 1.65 21.64 14.76
N LEU A 7 1.91 21.30 13.49
CA LEU A 7 1.48 20.06 12.85
C LEU A 7 2.70 19.18 12.52
N ILE A 8 2.67 17.93 12.99
CA ILE A 8 3.65 16.91 12.58
C ILE A 8 2.94 15.87 11.72
N ILE A 9 3.43 15.70 10.50
CA ILE A 9 2.84 14.80 9.50
C ILE A 9 3.78 13.63 9.27
N TYR A 10 3.38 12.45 9.71
CA TYR A 10 4.07 11.20 9.43
C TYR A 10 3.47 10.54 8.21
N TYR A 11 4.29 10.19 7.21
CA TYR A 11 3.78 9.52 6.03
C TYR A 11 4.61 8.32 5.59
N PHE A 12 3.93 7.36 4.97
CA PHE A 12 4.55 6.35 4.11
C PHE A 12 3.99 6.49 2.70
N SER A 13 4.84 6.45 1.68
CA SER A 13 4.37 6.45 0.30
C SER A 13 5.24 5.60 -0.62
N GLY A 14 4.59 4.72 -1.38
CA GLY A 14 5.24 3.98 -2.45
C GLY A 14 5.37 4.83 -3.72
N THR A 15 4.25 5.36 -4.21
CA THR A 15 4.19 6.02 -5.52
C THR A 15 4.01 7.54 -5.48
N GLY A 16 3.96 8.15 -4.29
CA GLY A 16 3.80 9.60 -4.13
C GLY A 16 2.42 10.05 -3.64
N ASN A 17 1.35 9.27 -3.80
CA ASN A 17 -0.01 9.68 -3.41
C ASN A 17 -0.12 10.20 -1.97
N SER A 18 0.28 9.39 -0.99
CA SER A 18 0.22 9.77 0.43
C SER A 18 1.23 10.86 0.79
N LYS A 19 2.37 10.93 0.08
CA LYS A 19 3.32 12.03 0.22
C LYS A 19 2.68 13.34 -0.24
N GLN A 20 1.98 13.33 -1.37
CA GLN A 20 1.32 14.51 -1.91
C GLN A 20 0.23 15.03 -0.96
N VAL A 21 -0.57 14.12 -0.39
CA VAL A 21 -1.54 14.48 0.66
C VAL A 21 -0.84 15.13 1.84
N ALA A 22 0.26 14.56 2.34
CA ALA A 22 1.05 15.15 3.42
C ALA A 22 1.57 16.56 3.05
N LEU A 23 2.06 16.76 1.84
CA LEU A 23 2.54 18.07 1.38
C LEU A 23 1.41 19.11 1.32
N TRP A 24 0.22 18.75 0.83
CA TRP A 24 -0.93 19.66 0.83
C TRP A 24 -1.39 20.03 2.23
N TRP A 25 -1.33 19.09 3.19
CA TRP A 25 -1.62 19.38 4.60
C TRP A 25 -0.61 20.36 5.18
N ALA A 26 0.68 20.17 4.89
CA ALA A 26 1.72 21.10 5.33
C ALA A 26 1.50 22.50 4.75
N GLU A 27 1.21 22.59 3.44
CA GLU A 27 0.92 23.85 2.75
C GLU A 27 -0.30 24.57 3.35
N ALA A 28 -1.42 23.86 3.54
CA ALA A 28 -2.64 24.41 4.12
C ALA A 28 -2.42 24.91 5.57
N THR A 29 -1.56 24.24 6.32
CA THR A 29 -1.20 24.62 7.70
C THR A 29 -0.31 25.86 7.73
N LEU A 30 0.71 25.91 6.88
CA LEU A 30 1.61 27.06 6.76
C LEU A 30 0.86 28.33 6.34
N LYS A 31 -0.16 28.22 5.47
CA LYS A 31 -1.03 29.36 5.10
C LYS A 31 -1.79 29.97 6.27
N LYS A 32 -2.01 29.21 7.35
CA LYS A 32 -2.61 29.71 8.61
C LYS A 32 -1.56 30.25 9.60
N GLY A 33 -0.29 30.34 9.21
CA GLY A 33 0.79 30.79 10.09
C GLY A 33 1.22 29.77 11.13
N ILE A 34 0.83 28.50 10.98
CA ILE A 34 1.17 27.42 11.91
C ILE A 34 2.34 26.60 11.33
N ALA A 35 3.33 26.30 12.17
CA ALA A 35 4.48 25.49 11.74
C ALA A 35 4.03 24.05 11.37
N ALA A 36 4.57 23.52 10.27
CA ALA A 36 4.30 22.17 9.82
C ALA A 36 5.59 21.42 9.49
N ARG A 37 5.69 20.17 9.94
CA ARG A 37 6.83 19.28 9.66
C ARG A 37 6.34 17.99 9.00
N VAL A 38 6.98 17.60 7.90
CA VAL A 38 6.66 16.38 7.15
C VAL A 38 7.78 15.35 7.32
N VAL A 39 7.42 14.14 7.75
CA VAL A 39 8.36 13.07 8.13
C VAL A 39 8.02 11.80 7.37
N ASP A 40 8.96 11.31 6.56
CA ASP A 40 8.87 9.97 5.97
C ASP A 40 9.15 8.93 7.08
N ILE A 41 8.19 8.06 7.39
CA ILE A 41 8.36 7.10 8.48
C ILE A 41 9.47 6.06 8.21
N THR A 42 9.90 5.92 6.95
CA THR A 42 10.95 4.98 6.57
C THR A 42 12.34 5.47 6.96
N THR A 43 12.50 6.78 7.24
CA THR A 43 13.75 7.35 7.76
C THR A 43 13.80 7.34 9.29
N VAL A 44 12.72 6.96 9.97
CA VAL A 44 12.65 6.92 11.43
C VAL A 44 13.16 5.55 11.92
N THR A 45 14.38 5.54 12.46
CA THR A 45 15.02 4.32 12.98
C THR A 45 14.42 3.89 14.33
N ASN A 46 14.18 4.86 15.23
CA ASN A 46 13.59 4.62 16.54
C ASN A 46 12.40 5.58 16.81
N PRO A 47 11.15 5.14 16.59
CA PRO A 47 9.99 5.97 16.88
C PRO A 47 9.83 6.37 18.36
N ASN A 48 10.43 5.62 19.31
CA ASN A 48 10.37 5.96 20.74
C ASN A 48 11.23 7.19 21.10
N SER A 49 12.21 7.54 20.27
CA SER A 49 13.05 8.73 20.49
C SER A 49 12.53 9.96 19.77
N LEU A 50 11.32 9.91 19.21
CA LEU A 50 10.69 11.08 18.64
C LEU A 50 10.26 12.02 19.77
N GLU A 51 10.89 13.18 19.84
CA GLU A 51 10.42 14.28 20.66
C GLU A 51 9.18 14.88 19.99
N ILE A 52 8.03 14.70 20.65
CA ILE A 52 6.73 15.19 20.20
C ILE A 52 6.21 16.12 21.30
N ASN A 53 6.07 17.41 20.99
CA ASN A 53 5.48 18.36 21.93
C ASN A 53 4.05 17.93 22.26
N SER A 54 3.63 18.06 23.52
CA SER A 54 2.30 17.61 23.97
C SER A 54 1.13 18.25 23.22
N ASP A 55 1.36 19.45 22.68
CA ASP A 55 0.34 20.31 22.06
C ASP A 55 0.39 20.25 20.52
N SER A 56 1.27 19.41 19.96
CA SER A 56 1.32 19.17 18.51
C SER A 56 0.09 18.39 18.05
N LEU A 57 -0.49 18.82 16.92
CA LEU A 57 -1.40 17.98 16.14
C LEU A 57 -0.56 16.97 15.35
N MET A 58 -0.93 15.70 15.42
CA MET A 58 -0.29 14.65 14.63
C MET A 58 -1.20 14.23 13.49
N LEU A 59 -0.66 14.16 12.28
CA LEU A 59 -1.32 13.56 11.12
C LEU A 59 -0.51 12.33 10.69
N ILE A 60 -1.15 11.17 10.56
CA ILE A 60 -0.52 9.96 10.01
C ILE A 60 -1.20 9.63 8.69
N VAL A 61 -0.45 9.72 7.58
CA VAL A 61 -0.94 9.48 6.22
C VAL A 61 -0.25 8.29 5.56
N SER A 62 -0.99 7.29 5.11
CA SER A 62 -0.40 6.12 4.47
C SER A 62 -1.34 5.51 3.44
N PRO A 63 -0.86 4.79 2.41
CA PRO A 63 -1.75 4.07 1.51
C PRO A 63 -2.52 2.96 2.24
N THR A 64 -3.68 2.58 1.72
CA THR A 64 -4.35 1.35 2.10
C THR A 64 -3.86 0.20 1.21
N HIS A 65 -3.21 -0.79 1.82
CA HIS A 65 -2.74 -2.02 1.18
C HIS A 65 -3.54 -3.20 1.74
N GLY A 66 -4.31 -3.86 0.88
CA GLY A 66 -5.18 -4.96 1.29
C GLY A 66 -6.14 -4.57 2.41
N PHE A 67 -6.82 -3.43 2.24
CA PHE A 67 -7.86 -2.94 3.17
C PHE A 67 -7.37 -2.74 4.61
N ASN A 68 -6.09 -2.39 4.77
CA ASN A 68 -5.49 -1.91 6.01
C ASN A 68 -4.35 -0.94 5.67
N TYR A 69 -3.78 -0.22 6.63
CA TYR A 69 -2.45 0.36 6.42
C TYR A 69 -1.44 -0.76 6.16
N PRO A 70 -0.34 -0.48 5.44
CA PRO A 70 0.75 -1.43 5.25
C PRO A 70 1.47 -1.73 6.57
N PRO A 71 2.13 -2.91 6.67
CA PRO A 71 2.83 -3.32 7.87
C PRO A 71 3.89 -2.31 8.36
N VAL A 72 4.54 -1.55 7.48
CA VAL A 72 5.48 -0.48 7.88
C VAL A 72 4.81 0.59 8.74
N THR A 73 3.62 1.04 8.36
CA THR A 73 2.85 2.06 9.08
C THR A 73 2.28 1.49 10.37
N ILE A 74 1.74 0.26 10.36
CA ILE A 74 1.25 -0.39 11.59
C ILE A 74 2.40 -0.57 12.60
N ARG A 75 3.60 -0.99 12.14
CA ARG A 75 4.79 -1.09 13.02
C ARG A 75 5.20 0.26 13.58
N PHE A 76 5.14 1.32 12.77
CA PHE A 76 5.42 2.68 13.23
C PHE A 76 4.44 3.10 14.34
N ILE A 77 3.12 2.97 14.11
CA ILE A 77 2.08 3.31 15.10
C ILE A 77 2.26 2.51 16.40
N ARG A 78 2.54 1.20 16.31
CA ARG A 78 2.79 0.34 17.48
C ARG A 78 4.02 0.78 18.29
N ARG A 79 5.03 1.35 17.64
CA ARG A 79 6.28 1.80 18.25
C ARG A 79 6.26 3.27 18.67
N LEU A 80 5.18 4.02 18.41
CA LEU A 80 5.03 5.34 18.99
C LEU A 80 5.05 5.25 20.52
N PRO A 81 5.65 6.24 21.22
CA PRO A 81 5.58 6.30 22.68
C PRO A 81 4.13 6.47 23.14
N ARG A 82 3.90 6.39 24.45
CA ARG A 82 2.62 6.86 25.01
C ARG A 82 2.56 8.38 24.89
N GLY A 83 1.38 8.92 24.59
CA GLY A 83 1.21 10.35 24.38
C GLY A 83 -0.25 10.75 24.56
N LYS A 84 -0.51 12.06 24.68
CA LYS A 84 -1.87 12.62 24.83
C LYS A 84 -2.27 13.51 23.65
N ASN A 85 -1.42 13.59 22.62
CA ASN A 85 -1.62 14.40 21.43
C ASN A 85 -2.93 14.04 20.73
N LEU A 86 -3.50 15.05 20.07
CA LEU A 86 -4.56 14.85 19.11
C LEU A 86 -3.98 14.26 17.82
N VAL A 87 -4.57 13.19 17.31
CA VAL A 87 -4.11 12.47 16.12
C VAL A 87 -5.22 12.41 15.09
N VAL A 88 -4.87 12.72 13.85
CA VAL A 88 -5.69 12.48 12.66
C VAL A 88 -5.08 11.31 11.89
N LEU A 89 -5.89 10.30 11.61
CA LEU A 89 -5.51 9.20 10.74
C LEU A 89 -6.04 9.49 9.34
N ALA A 90 -5.19 9.38 8.34
CA ALA A 90 -5.60 9.50 6.94
C ALA A 90 -5.03 8.39 6.06
N ASN A 91 -5.86 7.83 5.18
CA ASN A 91 -5.41 6.86 4.19
C ASN A 91 -5.56 7.41 2.78
N THR A 92 -4.75 6.86 1.87
CA THR A 92 -5.00 7.01 0.43
C THR A 92 -5.51 5.71 -0.15
N ARG A 93 -6.65 5.76 -0.84
CA ARG A 93 -7.30 4.63 -1.51
C ARG A 93 -7.23 4.80 -3.02
N ALA A 94 -7.53 3.73 -3.76
CA ALA A 94 -7.54 3.76 -5.22
C ALA A 94 -8.85 4.37 -5.74
N GLY A 95 -8.81 5.65 -6.11
CA GLY A 95 -9.88 6.35 -6.80
C GLY A 95 -9.77 6.22 -8.32
N LEU A 96 -10.93 6.12 -8.98
CA LEU A 96 -11.09 6.14 -10.43
C LEU A 96 -12.03 7.29 -10.81
N LYS A 97 -11.80 7.92 -11.97
CA LYS A 97 -12.68 8.96 -12.51
C LYS A 97 -13.70 8.31 -13.45
N ILE A 98 -14.99 8.48 -13.17
CA ILE A 98 -16.09 8.13 -14.07
C ILE A 98 -16.91 9.41 -14.30
N GLY A 99 -16.73 10.04 -15.47
CA GLY A 99 -17.28 11.36 -15.74
C GLY A 99 -16.75 12.41 -14.75
N ARG A 100 -17.64 13.02 -13.97
CA ARG A 100 -17.29 13.99 -12.90
C ARG A 100 -17.19 13.34 -11.52
N PHE A 101 -17.51 12.06 -11.40
CA PHE A 101 -17.50 11.33 -10.13
C PHE A 101 -16.15 10.63 -9.91
N ILE A 102 -15.66 10.65 -8.66
CA ILE A 102 -14.49 9.89 -8.23
C ILE A 102 -14.99 8.73 -7.39
N THR A 103 -14.77 7.50 -7.83
CA THR A 103 -15.21 6.32 -7.11
C THR A 103 -14.42 6.18 -5.81
N PRO A 104 -15.09 5.95 -4.66
CA PRO A 104 -14.38 5.70 -3.42
C PRO A 104 -13.72 4.32 -3.45
N GLY A 105 -12.51 4.22 -2.91
CA GLY A 105 -11.92 2.94 -2.54
C GLY A 105 -12.45 2.45 -1.17
N LEU A 106 -11.96 1.31 -0.71
CA LEU A 106 -12.31 0.75 0.61
C LEU A 106 -11.13 0.84 1.57
N SER A 107 -11.39 1.18 2.83
CA SER A 107 -10.36 1.28 3.86
C SER A 107 -10.21 -0.01 4.65
N GLY A 108 -11.29 -0.79 4.78
CA GLY A 108 -11.36 -1.97 5.64
C GLY A 108 -10.99 -1.65 7.09
N ILE A 109 -10.10 -2.45 7.67
CA ILE A 109 -9.70 -2.32 9.08
C ILE A 109 -8.69 -1.20 9.34
N THR A 110 -8.30 -0.42 8.32
CA THR A 110 -7.25 0.62 8.40
C THR A 110 -7.40 1.51 9.64
N PHE A 111 -8.56 2.15 9.76
CA PHE A 111 -8.81 3.09 10.85
C PHE A 111 -9.14 2.38 12.16
N MET A 112 -9.90 1.28 12.13
CA MET A 112 -10.27 0.52 13.33
C MET A 112 -9.04 0.06 14.11
N LEU A 113 -8.12 -0.64 13.45
CA LEU A 113 -6.91 -1.18 14.10
C LEU A 113 -6.01 -0.04 14.60
N SER A 114 -5.78 0.97 13.77
CA SER A 114 -4.88 2.08 14.10
C SER A 114 -5.43 2.96 15.22
N ALA A 115 -6.74 3.20 15.23
CA ALA A 115 -7.43 3.92 16.31
C ALA A 115 -7.27 3.17 17.64
N ILE A 116 -7.55 1.87 17.69
CA ILE A 116 -7.39 1.04 18.91
C ILE A 116 -5.95 1.12 19.44
N LEU A 117 -4.95 1.00 18.55
CA LEU A 117 -3.54 1.07 18.93
C LEU A 117 -3.14 2.44 19.51
N LEU A 118 -3.66 3.53 18.95
CA LEU A 118 -3.38 4.88 19.43
C LEU A 118 -4.12 5.19 20.73
N LEU A 119 -5.40 4.84 20.82
CA LEU A 119 -6.21 5.05 22.03
C LEU A 119 -5.63 4.28 23.23
N SER A 120 -5.19 3.04 23.04
CA SER A 120 -4.52 2.25 24.10
C SER A 120 -3.16 2.83 24.56
N LYS A 121 -2.58 3.75 23.80
CA LYS A 121 -1.37 4.51 24.15
C LYS A 121 -1.65 5.88 24.76
N GLY A 122 -2.92 6.25 24.93
CA GLY A 122 -3.37 7.50 25.54
C GLY A 122 -3.66 8.66 24.57
N TYR A 123 -3.44 8.45 23.27
CA TYR A 123 -3.69 9.49 22.26
C TYR A 123 -5.18 9.77 22.11
N LYS A 124 -5.52 10.97 21.63
CA LYS A 124 -6.88 11.37 21.31
C LYS A 124 -7.07 11.40 19.80
N LEU A 125 -8.24 11.03 19.29
CA LEU A 125 -8.53 11.11 17.85
C LEU A 125 -9.22 12.42 17.50
N GLY A 126 -8.64 13.17 16.58
CA GLY A 126 -9.21 14.40 16.01
C GLY A 126 -9.85 14.17 14.63
N GLY A 127 -9.52 13.08 13.96
CA GLY A 127 -10.15 12.76 12.69
C GLY A 127 -9.74 11.44 12.04
N LEU A 128 -10.59 10.97 11.13
CA LEU A 128 -10.42 9.80 10.27
C LEU A 128 -10.81 10.18 8.84
N ILE A 129 -9.84 10.24 7.93
CA ILE A 129 -10.05 10.86 6.61
C ILE A 129 -9.50 9.97 5.49
N SER A 130 -10.37 9.60 4.55
CA SER A 130 -9.96 8.90 3.33
C SER A 130 -9.76 9.84 2.17
N PHE A 131 -8.64 9.69 1.45
CA PHE A 131 -8.36 10.39 0.20
C PHE A 131 -8.31 9.39 -0.96
N ASP A 132 -9.26 9.50 -1.88
CA ASP A 132 -9.36 8.63 -3.05
C ASP A 132 -8.43 9.16 -4.16
N MET A 133 -7.15 8.85 -4.00
CA MET A 133 -6.08 9.27 -4.91
C MET A 133 -6.05 8.41 -6.17
N PRO A 134 -5.41 8.84 -7.28
CA PRO A 134 -5.38 8.06 -8.51
C PRO A 134 -4.91 6.62 -8.27
N SER A 135 -5.67 5.65 -8.79
CA SER A 135 -5.28 4.23 -8.73
C SER A 135 -3.88 4.03 -9.29
N ASN A 136 -3.03 3.38 -8.49
CA ASN A 136 -1.60 3.23 -8.71
C ASN A 136 -1.12 1.77 -8.52
N TRP A 137 -2.04 0.82 -8.36
CA TRP A 137 -1.74 -0.58 -8.12
C TRP A 137 -1.46 -1.32 -9.43
N LEU A 138 -0.33 -0.97 -10.04
CA LEU A 138 0.03 -1.39 -11.39
C LEU A 138 0.18 -2.90 -11.56
N SER A 139 0.34 -3.69 -10.50
CA SER A 139 0.35 -5.15 -10.67
C SER A 139 -1.02 -5.72 -11.04
N ILE A 140 -2.12 -4.98 -10.89
CA ILE A 140 -3.48 -5.49 -11.15
C ILE A 140 -4.28 -4.58 -12.08
N HIS A 141 -4.02 -3.27 -12.08
CA HIS A 141 -4.78 -2.32 -12.90
C HIS A 141 -3.84 -1.43 -13.74
N PRO A 142 -4.26 -1.01 -14.94
CA PRO A 142 -3.51 -0.04 -15.71
C PRO A 142 -3.45 1.33 -15.01
N ALA A 143 -2.45 2.13 -15.34
CA ALA A 143 -2.33 3.52 -14.90
C ALA A 143 -3.48 4.36 -15.48
N LEU A 144 -3.97 5.31 -14.68
CA LEU A 144 -4.92 6.31 -15.16
C LEU A 144 -4.28 7.28 -16.16
N SER A 145 -5.09 7.85 -17.04
CA SER A 145 -4.67 8.96 -17.89
C SER A 145 -4.25 10.17 -17.04
N ALA A 146 -3.33 10.99 -17.58
CA ALA A 146 -2.87 12.20 -16.89
C ALA A 146 -4.03 13.16 -16.56
N GLU A 147 -5.00 13.30 -17.46
CA GLU A 147 -6.19 14.12 -17.23
C GLU A 147 -7.02 13.60 -16.05
N SER A 148 -7.30 12.30 -16.00
CA SER A 148 -8.05 11.69 -14.90
C SER A 148 -7.30 11.79 -13.58
N ALA A 149 -5.98 11.56 -13.59
CA ALA A 149 -5.15 11.73 -12.42
C ALA A 149 -5.17 13.18 -11.92
N ASN A 150 -4.96 14.16 -12.79
CA ASN A 150 -4.96 15.59 -12.44
C ASN A 150 -6.31 16.06 -11.88
N TYR A 151 -7.42 15.58 -12.45
CA TYR A 151 -8.76 15.86 -11.92
C TYR A 151 -8.91 15.36 -10.48
N ILE A 152 -8.47 14.12 -10.21
CA ILE A 152 -8.49 13.55 -8.86
C ILE A 152 -7.57 14.34 -7.92
N PHE A 153 -6.36 14.69 -8.36
CA PHE A 153 -5.43 15.49 -7.55
C PHE A 153 -6.05 16.81 -7.12
N HIS A 154 -6.63 17.56 -8.05
CA HIS A 154 -7.28 18.83 -7.76
C HIS A 154 -8.46 18.67 -6.77
N SER A 155 -9.31 17.66 -6.97
CA SER A 155 -10.42 17.37 -6.05
C SER A 155 -9.93 17.01 -4.64
N MET A 156 -8.88 16.20 -4.53
CA MET A 156 -8.31 15.79 -3.24
C MET A 156 -7.58 16.94 -2.54
N GLN A 157 -6.92 17.84 -3.28
CA GLN A 157 -6.33 19.06 -2.72
C GLN A 157 -7.38 19.97 -2.09
N GLN A 158 -8.51 20.19 -2.77
CA GLN A 158 -9.63 20.95 -2.21
C GLN A 158 -10.22 20.29 -0.95
N LYS A 159 -10.29 18.95 -0.94
CA LYS A 159 -10.73 18.18 0.23
C LYS A 159 -9.76 18.31 1.40
N VAL A 160 -8.44 18.33 1.16
CA VAL A 160 -7.43 18.62 2.18
C VAL A 160 -7.66 20.00 2.78
N GLN A 161 -7.77 21.04 1.94
CA GLN A 161 -7.98 22.42 2.40
C GLN A 161 -9.21 22.53 3.32
N ARG A 162 -10.35 22.02 2.87
CA ARG A 162 -11.61 22.03 3.64
C ARG A 162 -11.48 21.38 5.02
N TYR A 163 -10.76 20.27 5.12
CA TYR A 163 -10.61 19.56 6.39
C TYR A 163 -9.51 20.15 7.27
N ALA A 164 -8.48 20.74 6.68
CA ALA A 164 -7.48 21.51 7.41
C ALA A 164 -8.13 22.71 8.09
N ASP A 165 -8.98 23.46 7.36
CA ASP A 165 -9.73 24.58 7.92
C ASP A 165 -10.54 24.15 9.14
N LYS A 166 -11.36 23.10 9.01
CA LYS A 166 -12.14 22.56 10.14
C LYS A 166 -11.30 22.17 11.35
N LEU A 167 -10.18 21.46 11.14
CA LEU A 167 -9.34 21.01 12.25
C LEU A 167 -8.67 22.18 12.98
N PHE A 168 -8.17 23.17 12.25
CA PHE A 168 -7.53 24.34 12.85
C PHE A 168 -8.53 25.33 13.46
N ASP A 169 -9.80 25.29 13.04
CA ASP A 169 -10.91 25.97 13.72
C ASP A 169 -11.38 25.20 14.98
N GLY A 170 -10.67 24.13 15.37
CA GLY A 170 -10.94 23.37 16.59
C GLY A 170 -12.06 22.33 16.46
N GLN A 171 -12.49 22.00 15.24
CA GLN A 171 -13.48 20.95 15.01
C GLN A 171 -12.81 19.58 14.80
N SER A 172 -13.57 18.51 14.96
CA SER A 172 -13.14 17.16 14.62
C SER A 172 -13.66 16.72 13.25
N VAL A 173 -12.94 15.83 12.57
CA VAL A 173 -13.21 15.49 11.16
C VAL A 173 -13.21 13.97 10.95
N PHE A 174 -14.41 13.36 10.95
CA PHE A 174 -14.59 11.90 10.85
C PHE A 174 -15.39 11.44 9.61
N PRO A 175 -15.14 11.93 8.39
CA PRO A 175 -15.89 11.52 7.21
C PRO A 175 -15.78 10.02 6.90
N ALA A 176 -14.67 9.37 7.26
CA ALA A 176 -14.46 7.94 7.00
C ALA A 176 -15.43 7.03 7.79
N LEU A 177 -16.08 7.51 8.85
CA LEU A 177 -17.06 6.71 9.60
C LEU A 177 -18.30 6.35 8.76
N ARG A 178 -18.55 7.09 7.67
CA ARG A 178 -19.63 6.78 6.71
C ARG A 178 -19.38 5.47 5.96
N ASP A 179 -18.12 5.05 5.87
CA ASP A 179 -17.71 3.83 5.17
C ASP A 179 -17.66 2.61 6.12
N LEU A 180 -18.08 2.75 7.39
CA LEU A 180 -17.86 1.70 8.41
C LEU A 180 -18.50 0.35 8.05
N ILE A 181 -19.72 0.36 7.48
CA ILE A 181 -20.43 -0.88 7.13
C ILE A 181 -19.65 -1.66 6.05
N GLN A 182 -19.34 -1.00 4.93
CA GLN A 182 -18.56 -1.61 3.85
C GLN A 182 -17.13 -1.98 4.29
N ASP A 183 -16.51 -1.19 5.15
CA ASP A 183 -15.19 -1.47 5.71
C ASP A 183 -15.20 -2.70 6.64
N LEU A 184 -16.28 -2.91 7.40
CA LEU A 184 -16.46 -4.10 8.21
C LEU A 184 -16.70 -5.35 7.34
N LEU A 185 -17.52 -5.24 6.29
CA LEU A 185 -17.80 -6.34 5.37
C LEU A 185 -16.54 -6.83 4.64
N ILE A 186 -15.63 -5.92 4.27
CA ILE A 186 -14.37 -6.28 3.59
C ILE A 186 -13.25 -6.71 4.56
N SER A 187 -13.45 -6.57 5.88
CA SER A 187 -12.42 -6.84 6.89
C SER A 187 -11.82 -8.26 6.85
N PRO A 188 -12.55 -9.35 6.53
CA PRO A 188 -11.94 -10.68 6.41
C PRO A 188 -10.88 -10.75 5.31
N VAL A 189 -11.06 -9.98 4.22
CA VAL A 189 -10.08 -9.89 3.13
C VAL A 189 -8.81 -9.20 3.60
N ALA A 190 -8.91 -8.21 4.50
CA ALA A 190 -7.75 -7.58 5.10
C ALA A 190 -6.89 -8.57 5.90
N ILE A 191 -7.54 -9.46 6.66
CA ILE A 191 -6.88 -10.52 7.42
C ILE A 191 -6.19 -11.49 6.47
N GLY A 192 -6.90 -11.99 5.45
CA GLY A 192 -6.33 -12.90 4.43
C GLY A 192 -5.15 -12.26 3.68
N TYR A 193 -5.21 -10.97 3.39
CA TYR A 193 -4.10 -10.23 2.81
C TYR A 193 -2.87 -10.22 3.72
N TYR A 194 -3.06 -9.94 5.01
CA TYR A 194 -1.97 -9.88 5.99
C TYR A 194 -1.31 -11.24 6.24
N LEU A 195 -2.11 -12.30 6.27
CA LEU A 195 -1.64 -13.67 6.49
C LEU A 195 -0.96 -14.27 5.26
N ALA A 196 -1.48 -13.99 4.05
CA ALA A 196 -1.04 -14.66 2.83
C ALA A 196 -0.89 -13.72 1.62
N GLY A 197 -1.91 -12.91 1.32
CA GLY A 197 -1.97 -12.15 0.07
C GLY A 197 -0.75 -11.25 -0.16
N ARG A 198 -0.24 -10.59 0.88
CA ARG A 198 0.96 -9.75 0.78
C ARG A 198 2.22 -10.53 0.39
N PHE A 199 2.33 -11.79 0.81
CA PHE A 199 3.49 -12.64 0.52
C PHE A 199 3.43 -13.20 -0.90
N PHE A 200 2.24 -13.56 -1.38
CA PHE A 200 2.01 -13.86 -2.79
C PHE A 200 2.40 -12.67 -3.67
N LEU A 201 1.89 -11.46 -3.37
CA LEU A 201 2.18 -10.25 -4.13
C LEU A 201 3.67 -9.85 -4.07
N ALA A 202 4.33 -10.04 -2.93
CA ALA A 202 5.77 -9.82 -2.79
C ALA A 202 6.60 -10.64 -3.80
N LYS A 203 6.06 -11.77 -4.29
CA LYS A 203 6.69 -12.68 -5.24
C LYS A 203 6.14 -12.57 -6.66
N SER A 204 5.40 -11.51 -6.95
CA SER A 204 4.84 -11.29 -8.28
C SER A 204 5.73 -10.49 -9.21
N PHE A 205 6.78 -9.85 -8.70
CA PHE A 205 7.67 -9.01 -9.49
C PHE A 205 8.91 -9.77 -9.99
N TYR A 206 9.30 -9.42 -11.21
CA TYR A 206 10.57 -9.82 -11.80
C TYR A 206 11.12 -8.72 -12.71
N ALA A 207 12.37 -8.87 -13.13
CA ALA A 207 13.01 -7.97 -14.09
C ALA A 207 13.05 -8.58 -15.48
N SER A 208 12.50 -7.88 -16.48
CA SER A 208 12.53 -8.27 -17.90
C SER A 208 13.92 -8.08 -18.53
N ASN A 209 14.07 -8.42 -19.80
CA ASN A 209 15.31 -8.20 -20.57
C ASN A 209 15.73 -6.73 -20.70
N ALA A 210 14.81 -5.78 -20.48
CA ALA A 210 15.14 -4.35 -20.45
C ALA A 210 15.99 -3.94 -19.24
N CYS A 211 16.16 -4.82 -18.24
CA CYS A 211 16.91 -4.49 -17.03
C CYS A 211 18.41 -4.33 -17.31
N THR A 212 18.93 -3.13 -17.07
CA THR A 212 20.35 -2.80 -17.18
C THR A 212 21.17 -3.11 -15.92
N SER A 213 20.56 -3.74 -14.91
CA SER A 213 21.23 -4.07 -13.63
C SER A 213 21.75 -2.86 -12.83
N CYS A 214 21.18 -1.67 -13.06
CA CYS A 214 21.63 -0.40 -12.47
C CYS A 214 21.48 -0.32 -10.93
N GLY A 215 20.66 -1.16 -10.31
CA GLY A 215 20.52 -1.24 -8.84
C GLY A 215 19.62 -0.17 -8.20
N LEU A 216 19.03 0.75 -8.98
CA LEU A 216 18.18 1.82 -8.43
C LEU A 216 16.97 1.29 -7.63
N CYS A 217 16.36 0.20 -8.09
CA CYS A 217 15.21 -0.40 -7.41
C CYS A 217 15.56 -0.93 -6.00
N GLU A 218 16.76 -1.50 -5.83
CA GLU A 218 17.28 -1.94 -4.54
C GLU A 218 17.59 -0.74 -3.64
N LYS A 219 18.36 0.22 -4.15
CA LYS A 219 18.77 1.43 -3.40
C LYS A 219 17.57 2.24 -2.90
N ASN A 220 16.54 2.37 -3.73
CA ASN A 220 15.38 3.22 -3.43
C ASN A 220 14.22 2.46 -2.76
N CYS A 221 14.40 1.18 -2.44
CA CYS A 221 13.37 0.38 -1.77
C CYS A 221 13.23 0.82 -0.31
N PRO A 222 12.08 1.38 0.11
CA PRO A 222 11.91 1.94 1.46
C PRO A 222 11.90 0.86 2.55
N LEU A 223 11.79 -0.41 2.16
CA LEU A 223 11.69 -1.56 3.06
C LEU A 223 12.90 -2.48 2.97
N HIS A 224 13.92 -2.10 2.19
CA HIS A 224 15.09 -2.94 1.87
C HIS A 224 14.69 -4.37 1.47
N ALA A 225 13.61 -4.45 0.68
CA ALA A 225 12.96 -5.71 0.35
C ALA A 225 13.48 -6.34 -0.94
N ILE A 226 14.34 -5.66 -1.68
CA ILE A 226 14.92 -6.12 -2.93
C ILE A 226 16.40 -6.40 -2.66
N LYS A 227 16.86 -7.58 -3.05
CA LYS A 227 18.28 -7.96 -3.02
C LYS A 227 18.79 -8.05 -4.45
N LYS A 228 19.98 -7.52 -4.72
CA LYS A 228 20.69 -7.83 -5.95
C LYS A 228 21.35 -9.20 -5.82
N SER A 229 20.90 -10.15 -6.63
CA SER A 229 21.59 -11.42 -6.80
C SER A 229 21.93 -11.59 -8.27
N ARG A 230 23.17 -11.97 -8.58
CA ARG A 230 23.62 -12.36 -9.93
C ARG A 230 23.10 -11.42 -11.06
N LYS A 231 23.26 -10.10 -10.87
CA LYS A 231 22.87 -8.99 -11.77
C LYS A 231 21.36 -8.68 -11.90
N ARG A 232 20.43 -9.42 -11.29
CA ARG A 232 18.97 -9.09 -11.34
C ARG A 232 18.36 -8.87 -9.95
N PRO A 233 17.39 -7.96 -9.79
CA PRO A 233 16.70 -7.78 -8.52
C PRO A 233 15.87 -9.02 -8.15
N TYR A 234 15.88 -9.36 -6.86
CA TYR A 234 15.11 -10.44 -6.25
C TYR A 234 14.27 -9.87 -5.11
N TRP A 235 12.96 -10.05 -5.15
CA TRP A 235 12.06 -9.52 -4.13
C TRP A 235 11.92 -10.53 -2.98
N THR A 236 12.18 -10.07 -1.76
CA THR A 236 12.03 -10.83 -0.52
C THR A 236 10.61 -10.70 0.02
N PHE A 237 10.25 -11.52 1.01
CA PHE A 237 8.97 -11.41 1.71
C PHE A 237 8.82 -10.14 2.57
N ARG A 238 9.84 -9.28 2.65
CA ARG A 238 9.70 -7.92 3.21
C ARG A 238 9.01 -6.96 2.25
N CYS A 239 8.78 -7.35 0.98
CA CYS A 239 8.15 -6.47 0.01
C CYS A 239 6.67 -6.29 0.36
N GLU A 240 6.23 -5.04 0.51
CA GLU A 240 4.83 -4.70 0.75
C GLU A 240 4.10 -4.29 -0.54
N SER A 241 4.68 -4.58 -1.70
CA SER A 241 4.10 -4.30 -3.02
C SER A 241 3.65 -2.85 -3.19
N CYS A 242 4.44 -1.88 -2.72
CA CYS A 242 4.12 -0.45 -2.76
C CYS A 242 4.29 0.21 -4.14
N MET A 243 4.63 -0.57 -5.17
CA MET A 243 4.84 -0.13 -6.56
C MET A 243 5.98 0.88 -6.81
N LYS A 244 6.72 1.35 -5.78
CA LYS A 244 7.80 2.35 -5.97
C LYS A 244 8.84 1.92 -6.99
N CYS A 245 9.34 0.68 -6.88
CA CYS A 245 10.36 0.16 -7.79
C CYS A 245 9.86 0.07 -9.23
N MET A 246 8.62 -0.39 -9.42
CA MET A 246 7.99 -0.50 -10.74
C MET A 246 7.81 0.86 -11.40
N ASN A 247 7.40 1.88 -10.64
CA ASN A 247 7.16 3.24 -11.16
C ASN A 247 8.44 4.05 -11.39
N SER A 248 9.51 3.78 -10.65
CA SER A 248 10.77 4.53 -10.74
C SER A 248 11.83 3.89 -11.64
N CYS A 249 11.57 2.72 -12.20
CA CYS A 249 12.53 2.06 -13.09
C CYS A 249 12.62 2.84 -14.42
N PRO A 250 13.77 3.43 -14.77
CA PRO A 250 13.90 4.23 -15.99
C PRO A 250 13.76 3.40 -17.27
N GLN A 251 14.01 2.09 -17.18
CA GLN A 251 13.89 1.14 -18.27
C GLN A 251 12.54 0.42 -18.29
N GLU A 252 11.64 0.75 -17.35
CA GLU A 252 10.36 0.07 -17.13
C GLU A 252 10.48 -1.46 -17.07
N ALA A 253 11.63 -1.95 -16.59
CA ALA A 253 12.00 -3.35 -16.66
C ALA A 253 11.35 -4.22 -15.59
N ILE A 254 10.69 -3.63 -14.59
CA ILE A 254 10.02 -4.37 -13.52
C ILE A 254 8.59 -4.68 -13.96
N GLN A 255 8.27 -5.97 -13.99
CA GLN A 255 7.05 -6.52 -14.56
C GLN A 255 6.38 -7.47 -13.57
N THR A 256 5.07 -7.70 -13.75
CA THR A 256 4.28 -8.64 -12.95
C THR A 256 4.09 -9.96 -13.69
N THR A 257 4.16 -11.08 -12.99
CA THR A 257 4.07 -12.41 -13.58
C THR A 257 2.64 -12.92 -13.82
N HIS A 258 1.78 -12.11 -14.46
CA HIS A 258 0.35 -12.46 -14.65
C HIS A 258 0.12 -13.86 -15.25
N GLY A 259 0.85 -14.22 -16.31
CA GLY A 259 0.78 -15.56 -16.88
C GLY A 259 1.12 -16.69 -15.89
N LEU A 260 2.12 -16.48 -15.03
CA LEU A 260 2.47 -17.46 -14.00
C LEU A 260 1.46 -17.51 -12.88
N TRP A 261 0.74 -16.41 -12.59
CA TRP A 261 -0.36 -16.45 -11.63
C TRP A 261 -1.47 -17.39 -12.12
N VAL A 262 -1.83 -17.33 -13.41
CA VAL A 262 -2.82 -18.24 -13.99
C VAL A 262 -2.39 -19.69 -13.82
N LEU A 263 -1.13 -20.02 -14.14
CA LEU A 263 -0.59 -21.37 -13.95
C LEU A 263 -0.58 -21.78 -12.48
N LEU A 264 -0.17 -20.89 -11.58
CA LEU A 264 -0.11 -21.13 -10.14
C LEU A 264 -1.50 -21.42 -9.56
N PHE A 265 -2.51 -20.62 -9.93
CA PHE A 265 -3.89 -20.86 -9.51
C PHE A 265 -4.42 -22.17 -10.08
N GLY A 266 -4.20 -22.45 -11.37
CA GLY A 266 -4.57 -23.72 -11.99
C GLY A 266 -3.95 -24.93 -11.28
N LEU A 267 -2.65 -24.88 -10.98
CA LEU A 267 -1.95 -25.92 -10.24
C LEU A 267 -2.46 -26.06 -8.80
N THR A 268 -2.78 -24.93 -8.14
CA THR A 268 -3.37 -24.94 -6.80
C THR A 268 -4.71 -25.69 -6.81
N PHE A 269 -5.60 -25.37 -7.75
CA PHE A 269 -6.89 -26.06 -7.90
C PHE A 269 -6.72 -27.53 -8.27
N LEU A 270 -5.74 -27.87 -9.12
CA LEU A 270 -5.44 -29.26 -9.47
C LEU A 270 -5.00 -30.06 -8.23
N ILE A 271 -4.03 -29.55 -7.46
CA ILE A 271 -3.55 -30.20 -6.23
C ILE A 271 -4.69 -30.32 -5.22
N MET A 272 -5.53 -29.29 -5.11
CA MET A 272 -6.72 -29.36 -4.27
C MET A 272 -7.63 -30.54 -4.69
N GLY A 273 -7.95 -30.68 -5.98
CA GLY A 273 -8.75 -31.81 -6.47
C GLY A 273 -8.14 -33.17 -6.13
N LEU A 274 -6.82 -33.31 -6.29
CA LEU A 274 -6.10 -34.55 -5.96
C LEU A 274 -6.08 -34.87 -4.46
N LEU A 275 -6.04 -33.85 -3.59
CA LEU A 275 -6.02 -34.01 -2.14
C LEU A 275 -7.42 -34.17 -1.52
N GLN A 276 -8.49 -33.89 -2.27
CA GLN A 276 -9.87 -33.96 -1.79
C GLN A 276 -10.23 -35.30 -1.12
N PRO A 277 -9.93 -36.49 -1.67
CA PRO A 277 -10.27 -37.75 -1.02
C PRO A 277 -9.50 -37.98 0.29
N ILE A 278 -8.30 -37.40 0.42
CA ILE A 278 -7.41 -37.59 1.59
C ILE A 278 -7.75 -36.60 2.71
N LEU A 279 -8.09 -35.37 2.36
CA LEU A 279 -8.32 -34.26 3.31
C LEU A 279 -9.80 -33.90 3.43
N ALA A 280 -10.70 -34.88 3.29
CA ALA A 280 -12.15 -34.67 3.17
C ALA A 280 -12.74 -33.75 4.25
N ASP A 281 -12.27 -33.83 5.50
CA ASP A 281 -12.75 -32.98 6.59
C ASP A 281 -12.45 -31.48 6.39
N TYR A 282 -11.27 -31.16 5.84
CA TYR A 282 -10.93 -29.78 5.49
C TYR A 282 -11.78 -29.25 4.33
N TYR A 283 -12.28 -30.15 3.46
CA TYR A 283 -13.21 -29.79 2.38
C TYR A 283 -14.65 -29.62 2.86
N ARG A 284 -15.02 -29.98 4.09
CA ARG A 284 -16.40 -29.80 4.56
C ARG A 284 -16.72 -28.35 4.88
N THR A 285 -15.72 -27.55 5.27
CA THR A 285 -15.92 -26.16 5.67
C THR A 285 -15.30 -25.18 4.67
N PHE A 286 -15.91 -24.01 4.51
CA PHE A 286 -15.32 -22.94 3.70
C PHE A 286 -13.95 -22.50 4.22
N ALA A 287 -13.81 -22.39 5.55
CA ALA A 287 -12.55 -22.03 6.19
C ALA A 287 -11.44 -23.06 5.93
N GLY A 288 -11.75 -24.36 6.01
CA GLY A 288 -10.80 -25.43 5.70
C GLY A 288 -10.34 -25.40 4.24
N LYS A 289 -11.27 -25.24 3.28
CA LYS A 289 -10.94 -25.08 1.86
C LYS A 289 -10.03 -23.87 1.62
N LEU A 290 -10.37 -22.72 2.20
CA LEU A 290 -9.60 -21.49 2.05
C LEU A 290 -8.20 -21.61 2.65
N ALA A 291 -8.07 -22.25 3.82
CA ALA A 291 -6.79 -22.51 4.47
C ALA A 291 -5.91 -23.42 3.60
N LEU A 292 -6.47 -24.54 3.11
CA LEU A 292 -5.74 -25.48 2.26
C LEU A 292 -5.31 -24.82 0.93
N PHE A 293 -6.21 -24.10 0.25
CA PHE A 293 -5.89 -23.32 -0.93
C PHE A 293 -4.72 -22.38 -0.67
N THR A 294 -4.78 -21.64 0.44
CA THR A 294 -3.76 -20.65 0.81
C THR A 294 -2.41 -21.30 1.08
N LEU A 295 -2.38 -22.42 1.81
CA LEU A 295 -1.14 -23.15 2.10
C LEU A 295 -0.49 -23.71 0.83
N ILE A 296 -1.28 -24.36 -0.04
CA ILE A 296 -0.80 -24.88 -1.32
C ILE A 296 -0.27 -23.73 -2.18
N LEU A 297 -1.04 -22.64 -2.31
CA LEU A 297 -0.66 -21.47 -3.10
C LEU A 297 0.69 -20.90 -2.63
N LEU A 298 0.86 -20.69 -1.32
CA LEU A 298 2.10 -20.15 -0.76
C LEU A 298 3.27 -21.13 -0.90
N ALA A 299 3.04 -22.44 -0.76
CA ALA A 299 4.06 -23.46 -0.99
C ALA A 299 4.54 -23.46 -2.45
N LEU A 300 3.60 -23.41 -3.40
CA LEU A 300 3.91 -23.30 -4.83
C LEU A 300 4.67 -22.00 -5.14
N VAL A 301 4.28 -20.86 -4.56
CA VAL A 301 5.03 -19.60 -4.71
C VAL A 301 6.46 -19.74 -4.18
N ALA A 302 6.64 -20.35 -3.01
CA ALA A 302 7.95 -20.53 -2.40
C ALA A 302 8.88 -21.41 -3.25
N ILE A 303 8.34 -22.40 -3.96
CA ILE A 303 9.08 -23.31 -4.84
C ILE A 303 9.33 -22.69 -6.22
N LEU A 304 8.27 -22.17 -6.86
CA LEU A 304 8.31 -21.73 -8.25
C LEU A 304 8.99 -20.37 -8.43
N TYR A 305 8.93 -19.47 -7.45
CA TYR A 305 9.55 -18.16 -7.59
C TYR A 305 11.09 -18.22 -7.72
N PRO A 306 11.83 -18.99 -6.89
CA PRO A 306 13.26 -19.21 -7.11
C PRO A 306 13.57 -19.88 -8.46
N ILE A 307 12.77 -20.86 -8.89
CA ILE A 307 12.94 -21.53 -10.18
C ILE A 307 12.79 -20.51 -11.32
N GLN A 308 11.69 -19.76 -11.33
CA GLN A 308 11.45 -18.69 -12.28
C GLN A 308 12.62 -17.70 -12.29
N TYR A 309 13.10 -17.27 -11.12
CA TYR A 309 14.22 -16.34 -10.99
C TYR A 309 15.51 -16.86 -11.66
N VAL A 310 15.76 -18.17 -11.61
CA VAL A 310 16.87 -18.80 -12.33
C VAL A 310 16.59 -18.85 -13.84
N LEU A 311 15.39 -19.27 -14.24
CA LEU A 311 15.01 -19.44 -15.64
C LEU A 311 14.99 -18.13 -16.44
N ILE A 312 14.58 -17.02 -15.84
CA ILE A 312 14.55 -15.69 -16.50
C ILE A 312 15.93 -15.12 -16.85
N LYS A 313 17.02 -15.85 -16.54
CA LYS A 313 18.36 -15.56 -17.05
C LYS A 313 18.47 -15.88 -18.53
N ASN A 314 17.77 -16.92 -18.99
CA ASN A 314 17.65 -17.19 -20.41
C ASN A 314 16.77 -16.10 -21.03
N ARG A 315 17.33 -15.35 -21.99
CA ARG A 315 16.64 -14.22 -22.62
C ARG A 315 15.33 -14.64 -23.29
N ARG A 316 15.26 -15.84 -23.89
CA ARG A 316 14.04 -16.34 -24.57
C ARG A 316 12.94 -16.64 -23.55
N ILE A 317 13.27 -17.33 -22.46
CA ILE A 317 12.32 -17.60 -21.36
C ILE A 317 11.83 -16.29 -20.73
N ASN A 318 12.75 -15.35 -20.48
CA ASN A 318 12.40 -14.02 -19.98
C ASN A 318 11.44 -13.29 -20.91
N ALA A 319 11.70 -13.30 -22.23
CA ALA A 319 10.81 -12.69 -23.22
C ALA A 319 9.42 -13.35 -23.20
N ALA A 320 9.35 -14.68 -23.18
CA ALA A 320 8.09 -15.41 -23.12
C ALA A 320 7.25 -15.01 -21.88
N ILE A 321 7.86 -14.98 -20.69
CA ILE A 321 7.19 -14.52 -19.45
C ILE A 321 6.79 -13.04 -19.56
N THR A 322 7.59 -12.22 -20.24
CA THR A 322 7.32 -10.80 -20.48
C THR A 322 6.10 -10.58 -21.35
N TYR A 323 5.90 -11.36 -22.42
CA TYR A 323 4.70 -11.25 -23.25
C TYR A 323 3.42 -11.67 -22.52
N MET A 324 3.52 -12.50 -21.49
CA MET A 324 2.38 -12.85 -20.63
C MET A 324 2.16 -11.86 -19.47
N SER A 325 2.92 -10.77 -19.41
CA SER A 325 2.81 -9.74 -18.39
C SER A 325 1.94 -8.59 -18.90
N LEU A 326 0.82 -8.31 -18.24
CA LEU A 326 -0.03 -7.18 -18.65
C LEU A 326 0.70 -5.83 -18.48
N THR A 327 1.59 -5.73 -17.49
CA THR A 327 2.40 -4.51 -17.23
C THR A 327 3.46 -4.23 -18.30
N PHE A 328 3.71 -5.17 -19.22
CA PHE A 328 4.67 -4.97 -20.31
C PHE A 328 4.09 -4.08 -21.42
N TYR A 329 2.77 -4.12 -21.62
CA TYR A 329 2.13 -3.46 -22.74
C TYR A 329 1.94 -1.95 -22.47
N LYS A 330 2.16 -1.13 -23.51
CA LYS A 330 2.07 0.34 -23.40
C LYS A 330 0.74 0.85 -22.85
N PHE A 331 -0.38 0.20 -23.21
CA PHE A 331 -1.71 0.60 -22.73
C PHE A 331 -1.85 0.44 -21.21
N TRP A 332 -1.05 -0.43 -20.57
CA TRP A 332 -1.05 -0.58 -19.13
C TRP A 332 -0.44 0.64 -18.43
N GLY A 333 0.54 1.27 -19.07
CA GLY A 333 1.16 2.51 -18.61
C GLY A 333 1.95 2.39 -17.31
N ARG A 334 2.50 3.53 -16.87
CA ARG A 334 3.18 3.70 -15.58
C ARG A 334 2.58 4.87 -14.83
N TYR A 335 2.49 4.73 -13.52
CA TYR A 335 2.00 5.78 -12.66
C TYR A 335 3.18 6.63 -12.20
N ARG A 336 3.36 7.77 -12.86
CA ARG A 336 4.39 8.75 -12.53
C ARG A 336 3.69 9.92 -11.83
N CYS A 337 3.66 9.90 -10.50
CA CYS A 337 3.27 11.07 -9.71
C CYS A 337 4.26 12.18 -10.07
N LYS A 338 3.78 13.22 -10.76
CA LYS A 338 4.52 14.45 -11.00
C LYS A 338 4.10 15.47 -9.97
#